data_AF-A0A951G396-F1
#
_entry.id   AF-A0A951G396-F1
#
_cell.length_a   1.000
_cell.length_b   1.000
_cell.length_c   1.000
_cell.angle_alpha   90.00
_cell.angle_beta   90.00
_cell.angle_gamma   90.00
#
_symmetry.space_group_name_H-M   'P 1'
#
loop_
_entity.id
_entity.type
_entity.pdbx_description
1 polymer ?
#
loop_
_entity_poly.entity_id
_entity_poly.type
_entity_poly.pdbx_seq_one_letter_code
_entity_poly.pdbx_strand_id
1 'polypeptide(L)' 'MMQIVSRLCVSVDGHVTTPDGWPAQLADPTFSAGESHGIREFLNGKEAALMGRTTFEPALLKRAIQR' A
#
# COMPACT_ATOMS: atom_id res chain seq x y z
N MET A 1 -16.60 -18.54 -3.91
CA MET A 1 -15.43 -19.11 -4.61
C MET A 1 -14.21 -18.27 -4.23
N MET A 2 -13.03 -18.87 -4.01
CA MET A 2 -11.81 -18.14 -3.62
C MET A 2 -11.39 -17.17 -4.74
N GLN A 3 -10.94 -15.97 -4.38
CA GLN A 3 -10.49 -14.94 -5.32
C GLN A 3 -9.18 -14.31 -4.84
N ILE A 4 -8.20 -14.22 -5.75
CA ILE A 4 -6.98 -13.45 -5.52
C ILE A 4 -7.20 -12.07 -6.13
N VAL A 5 -7.12 -11.03 -5.30
CA VAL A 5 -7.32 -9.65 -5.73
C VAL A 5 -6.12 -8.80 -5.34
N SER A 6 -5.76 -7.86 -6.19
CA SER A 6 -4.67 -6.91 -5.95
C SER A 6 -5.23 -5.50 -5.87
N ARG A 7 -4.73 -4.72 -4.91
CA ARG A 7 -4.93 -3.27 -4.81
C ARG A 7 -3.56 -2.63 -4.71
N LEU A 8 -3.30 -1.66 -5.56
CA LEU A 8 -2.00 -0.99 -5.68
C LEU A 8 -2.23 0.53 -5.73
N CYS A 9 -1.29 1.28 -5.17
CA CYS A 9 -1.13 2.69 -5.47
C CYS A 9 0.05 2.80 -6.44
N VAL A 10 -0.10 3.60 -7.48
CA VAL A 10 0.89 3.75 -8.55
C VAL A 10 0.93 5.22 -8.95
N SER A 11 2.11 5.74 -9.27
CA SER A 11 2.25 7.05 -9.90
C SER A 11 1.65 7.04 -11.31
N VAL A 12 1.40 8.22 -11.87
CA VAL A 12 0.84 8.38 -13.22
C VAL A 12 1.73 7.75 -14.30
N ASP A 13 3.04 7.68 -14.06
CA ASP A 13 4.03 7.08 -14.95
C ASP A 13 4.32 5.59 -14.65
N GLY A 14 3.55 4.95 -13.75
CA GLY A 14 3.54 3.50 -13.60
C GLY A 14 4.45 2.91 -12.51
N HIS A 15 4.96 3.72 -11.58
CA HIS A 15 5.83 3.26 -10.49
C HIS A 15 5.07 3.06 -9.18
N VAL A 16 5.37 1.95 -8.47
CA VAL A 16 4.77 1.63 -7.16
C VAL A 16 5.53 2.22 -5.97
N THR A 17 6.72 2.77 -6.24
CA THR A 17 7.56 3.46 -5.26
C THR A 17 8.11 4.77 -5.82
N THR A 18 8.43 5.70 -4.94
CA THR A 18 9.25 6.89 -5.24
C THR A 18 10.71 6.50 -5.49
N PRO A 19 11.55 7.39 -6.05
CA PRO A 19 12.97 7.12 -6.29
C PRO A 19 13.78 6.76 -5.04
N ASP A 20 13.38 7.25 -3.87
CA ASP A 20 13.97 6.95 -2.57
C ASP A 20 13.35 5.73 -1.86
N GLY A 21 12.48 4.99 -2.57
CA GLY A 21 11.99 3.67 -2.13
C GLY A 21 10.73 3.70 -1.26
N TRP A 22 10.05 4.84 -1.14
CA TRP A 22 8.79 4.93 -0.39
C TRP A 22 7.59 4.50 -1.25
N PRO A 23 6.50 4.01 -0.63
CA PRO A 23 5.26 3.73 -1.35
C PRO A 23 4.77 4.97 -2.13
N ALA A 24 4.34 4.78 -3.38
CA ALA A 24 3.98 5.89 -4.28
C ALA A 24 2.92 6.84 -3.70
N GLN A 25 1.97 6.36 -2.90
CA GLN A 25 0.94 7.21 -2.28
C GLN A 25 1.49 8.23 -1.28
N LEU A 26 2.69 8.05 -0.74
CA LEU A 26 3.30 9.03 0.17
C LEU A 26 3.86 10.26 -0.58
N ALA A 27 3.94 10.21 -1.91
CA ALA A 27 4.25 11.39 -2.72
C ALA A 27 3.06 12.36 -2.84
N ASP A 28 1.83 11.90 -2.54
CA ASP A 28 0.64 12.73 -2.51
C ASP A 28 0.50 13.39 -1.12
N PRO A 29 0.63 14.73 -1.02
CA PRO A 29 0.55 15.43 0.27
C PRO A 29 -0.85 15.40 0.89
N THR A 30 -1.88 15.00 0.13
CA THR A 30 -3.26 14.88 0.61
C THR A 30 -3.63 13.47 1.03
N PHE A 31 -2.72 12.50 0.84
CA PHE A 31 -2.94 11.12 1.25
C PHE A 31 -3.02 11.00 2.78
N SER A 32 -4.06 10.30 3.25
CA SER A 32 -4.27 10.00 4.66
C SER A 32 -4.37 8.48 4.85
N ALA A 33 -3.45 7.93 5.64
CA ALA A 33 -3.39 6.49 5.89
C ALA A 33 -4.67 5.98 6.57
N GLY A 34 -5.32 4.99 5.96
CA GLY A 34 -6.57 4.41 6.46
C GLY A 34 -7.83 5.10 5.95
N GLU A 35 -7.77 6.39 5.63
CA GLU A 35 -8.93 7.17 5.16
C GLU A 35 -8.98 7.29 3.63
N SER A 36 -7.84 7.50 2.99
CA SER A 36 -7.79 7.73 1.55
C SER A 36 -8.03 6.45 0.75
N HIS A 37 -8.92 6.55 -0.24
CA HIS A 37 -9.13 5.55 -1.30
C HIS A 37 -9.53 4.15 -0.81
N GLY A 38 -10.26 4.05 0.30
CA GLY A 38 -11.08 2.87 0.63
C GLY A 38 -10.32 1.61 1.03
N ILE A 39 -9.16 1.73 1.69
CA ILE A 39 -8.37 0.55 2.11
C ILE A 39 -9.13 -0.32 3.12
N ARG A 40 -9.93 0.26 4.02
CA ARG A 40 -10.68 -0.49 5.04
C ARG A 40 -11.79 -1.33 4.40
N GLU A 41 -12.51 -0.74 3.45
CA GLU A 41 -13.57 -1.37 2.67
C GLU A 41 -13.00 -2.49 1.80
N PHE A 42 -11.83 -2.28 1.19
CA PHE A 42 -11.15 -3.29 0.40
C PHE A 42 -10.74 -4.52 1.23
N LEU A 43 -10.24 -4.29 2.45
CA LEU A 43 -9.82 -5.36 3.36
C LEU A 43 -11.00 -6.11 4.00
N ASN A 44 -12.21 -5.54 3.96
CA ASN A 44 -13.39 -6.18 4.52
C ASN A 44 -13.66 -7.54 3.84
N GLY A 45 -13.74 -8.60 4.63
CA GLY A 45 -13.91 -9.98 4.14
C GLY A 45 -12.69 -10.58 3.45
N LYS A 46 -11.50 -9.96 3.51
CA LYS A 46 -10.24 -10.58 3.05
C LYS A 46 -9.61 -11.35 4.21
N GLU A 47 -9.22 -12.60 3.95
CA GLU A 47 -8.71 -13.50 4.98
C GLU A 47 -7.19 -13.46 5.13
N ALA A 48 -6.48 -13.08 4.07
CA ALA A 48 -5.01 -13.07 4.06
C ALA A 48 -4.45 -11.99 3.12
N ALA A 49 -3.22 -11.57 3.40
CA ALA A 49 -2.40 -10.74 2.53
C ALA A 49 -1.15 -11.52 2.10
N LEU A 50 -0.82 -11.46 0.81
CA LEU A 50 0.42 -11.98 0.25
C LEU A 50 1.25 -10.81 -0.26
N MET A 51 2.52 -10.75 0.12
CA MET A 51 3.45 -9.73 -0.34
C MET A 51 4.89 -10.25 -0.39
N GLY A 52 5.71 -9.64 -1.23
CA GLY A 52 7.13 -9.96 -1.33
C GLY A 52 7.93 -9.38 -0.16
N ARG A 53 9.15 -9.90 0.03
CA ARG A 53 10.09 -9.46 1.08
C ARG A 53 10.34 -7.95 1.06
N THR A 54 10.55 -7.37 -0.13
CA THR A 54 10.80 -5.93 -0.31
C THR A 54 9.64 -5.06 0.18
N THR A 55 8.40 -5.55 0.13
CA THR A 55 7.22 -4.85 0.68
C THR A 55 7.08 -5.10 2.18
N PHE A 56 7.39 -6.31 2.65
CA PHE A 56 7.16 -6.73 4.04
C PHE A 56 8.18 -6.16 5.02
N GLU A 57 9.48 -6.18 4.67
CA GLU A 57 10.54 -5.75 5.58
C GLU A 57 10.37 -4.30 6.09
N PRO A 58 10.05 -3.29 5.24
CA PRO A 58 9.78 -1.94 5.73
C PRO A 58 8.58 -1.85 6.68
N ALA A 59 7.55 -2.67 6.47
CA ALA A 59 6.35 -2.66 7.30
C ALA A 59 6.62 -3.14 8.74
N LEU A 60 7.63 -3.99 8.95
CA LEU A 60 8.04 -4.45 10.28
C LEU A 60 8.64 -3.32 11.13
N LEU A 61 9.23 -2.31 10.50
CA LEU A 61 9.92 -1.21 11.19
C LEU A 61 8.95 -0.16 11.76
N LYS A 62 7.63 -0.32 11.61
CA LYS A 62 6.53 0.56 12.10
C LYS A 62 6.61 2.05 11.71
N ARG A 63 7.66 2.51 11.03
CA ARG A 63 7.86 3.89 10.56
C ARG A 63 7.51 4.11 9.09
N ALA A 64 7.22 3.05 8.34
CA ALA A 64 7.09 3.13 6.89
C ALA A 64 5.78 3.78 6.38
N ILE A 65 4.75 3.90 7.23
CA ILE A 65 3.36 4.23 6.81
C ILE A 65 2.79 5.45 7.57
N GLN A 66 3.59 6.13 8.39
CA GLN A 66 3.13 7.19 9.31
C GLN A 66 3.78 8.56 9.07
N ARG A 67 4.35 8.81 7.89
CA ARG A 67 4.91 10.13 7.57
C ARG A 67 3.87 11.03 6.95
#